data_AF-A0A812TSK5-F1
#
_entry.id   AF-A0A812TSK5-F1
#
_cell.length_a   1.000
_cell.length_b   1.000
_cell.length_c   1.000
_cell.angle_alpha   90.00
_cell.angle_beta   90.00
_cell.angle_gamma   90.00
#
_symmetry.space_group_name_H-M   'P 1'
#
loop_
_entity.id
_entity.type
_entity.pdbx_description
1 polymer ?
#
loop_
_entity_poly.entity_id
_entity_poly.type
_entity_poly.pdbx_seq_one_letter_code
_entity_poly.pdbx_strand_id
1 'polypeptide(L)'
;MRGRQHDVDKTICVVDAESVSDIDGGRAVTDSRPLNVGRILQAIQKLQAEGLKIILVSRQDMSTLMHDSSVDASGFLYIKSLNGPAIDTVRIAADYRCFFVTSADAAAFESDWRLPQKHQMWVYQNHNMQVRFEFEPHSREFVPVFSASSPSQASPEKIEECHQQTELLGPEHGVLETLPSGWISDSLEPLMAVLPCREDVALQPVLAMQAQDEKDPIVQHAVSLSQTHIYSGTEESDLQDWRKIKGPWSHEHISSHVVRVAGTRNPLWAVGAGSRKLARKRAAHLALVVAYHASKSATAAWNVGPKDCQDLNCMVARARRLMAHARSLGVFPSIQEDSFPAPQTSNQCSSLAEITADEFAGKATRWLEDPGVEHEAVQLSLEEMDGKLKGRRVVVTKAYFGETGSGYLNLQPGDQVEVMYATIEAPGPDDRHSGYVYGQLLSATSGDTLGWLPTDVVRFE
;
A
#
# COMPACT_ATOMS: atom_id res chain seq x y z
N MET A 1 -22.40 -14.46 16.59
CA MET A 1 -23.15 -13.22 16.28
C MET A 1 -22.62 -12.68 14.95
N ARG A 2 -23.37 -12.81 13.84
CA ARG A 2 -23.01 -12.14 12.58
C ARG A 2 -23.29 -10.65 12.78
N GLY A 3 -22.23 -9.83 12.75
CA GLY A 3 -22.38 -8.38 12.83
C GLY A 3 -23.30 -7.93 11.70
N ARG A 4 -24.31 -7.11 12.02
CA ARG A 4 -25.12 -6.45 11.00
C ARG A 4 -24.15 -5.70 10.10
N GLN A 5 -24.10 -6.05 8.82
CA GLN A 5 -23.62 -5.13 7.78
C GLN A 5 -24.49 -3.89 7.95
N HIS A 6 -23.91 -2.87 8.58
CA HIS A 6 -24.56 -1.59 8.78
C HIS A 6 -24.56 -0.92 7.41
N ASP A 7 -25.72 -0.96 6.77
CA ASP A 7 -25.96 -0.40 5.45
C ASP A 7 -25.50 1.07 5.40
N VAL A 8 -24.92 1.40 4.26
CA VAL A 8 -24.42 2.73 3.94
C VAL A 8 -25.61 3.62 3.58
N ASP A 9 -25.70 4.81 4.17
CA ASP A 9 -26.77 5.76 3.90
C ASP A 9 -26.47 6.57 2.63
N LYS A 10 -27.01 6.07 1.52
CA LYS A 10 -26.90 6.69 0.19
C LYS A 10 -27.78 7.93 0.01
N THR A 11 -28.53 8.33 1.04
CA THR A 11 -29.37 9.54 1.00
C THR A 11 -28.68 10.77 1.57
N ILE A 12 -27.46 10.62 2.11
CA ILE A 12 -26.68 11.70 2.72
C ILE A 12 -25.38 11.90 1.95
N CYS A 13 -24.94 13.15 1.83
CA CYS A 13 -23.66 13.52 1.24
C CYS A 13 -22.95 14.58 2.06
N VAL A 14 -21.69 14.33 2.43
CA VAL A 14 -20.81 15.30 3.08
C VAL A 14 -20.11 16.13 2.00
N VAL A 15 -20.07 17.44 2.15
CA VAL A 15 -19.46 18.35 1.19
C VAL A 15 -18.40 19.19 1.87
N ASP A 16 -17.18 19.14 1.35
CA ASP A 16 -16.09 20.04 1.73
C ASP A 16 -16.25 21.40 1.03
N ALA A 17 -16.59 22.44 1.80
CA ALA A 17 -16.85 23.78 1.27
C ALA A 17 -15.61 24.40 0.60
N GLU A 18 -14.42 24.19 1.17
CA GLU A 18 -13.16 24.70 0.65
C GLU A 18 -12.80 24.04 -0.69
N SER A 19 -12.98 22.73 -0.77
CA SER A 19 -12.76 21.97 -2.01
C SER A 19 -13.68 22.43 -3.14
N VAL A 20 -14.97 22.64 -2.85
CA VAL A 20 -15.95 23.10 -3.85
C VAL A 20 -15.76 24.58 -4.21
N SER A 21 -15.25 25.37 -3.27
CA SER A 21 -15.00 26.79 -3.47
C SER A 21 -13.78 27.08 -4.36
N ASP A 22 -12.77 26.20 -4.40
CA ASP A 22 -11.52 26.50 -5.09
C ASP A 22 -11.67 26.43 -6.62
N ILE A 23 -11.06 27.40 -7.31
CA ILE A 23 -11.13 27.55 -8.78
C ILE A 23 -9.92 26.91 -9.45
N ASP A 24 -8.80 26.80 -8.74
CA ASP A 24 -7.48 26.53 -9.34
C ASP A 24 -6.99 25.09 -9.16
N GLY A 25 -7.88 24.15 -8.77
CA GLY A 25 -7.61 22.71 -8.84
C GLY A 25 -6.30 22.26 -8.18
N GLY A 26 -6.04 22.67 -6.93
CA GLY A 26 -4.98 22.06 -6.12
C GLY A 26 -3.96 22.99 -5.48
N ARG A 27 -4.18 24.31 -5.44
CA ARG A 27 -3.37 25.18 -4.57
C ARG A 27 -3.91 25.10 -3.15
N ALA A 28 -3.03 24.78 -2.19
CA ALA A 28 -3.39 24.73 -0.78
C ALA A 28 -4.15 26.00 -0.36
N VAL A 29 -5.43 25.84 -0.01
CA VAL A 29 -6.32 26.92 0.38
C VAL A 29 -5.81 27.51 1.69
N THR A 30 -5.13 28.65 1.61
CA THR A 30 -4.77 29.45 2.78
C THR A 30 -6.04 29.93 3.47
N ASP A 31 -6.07 29.88 4.80
CA ASP A 31 -7.24 30.22 5.65
C ASP A 31 -7.85 31.60 5.40
N SER A 32 -7.15 32.49 4.69
CA SER A 32 -7.55 33.87 4.40
C SER A 32 -8.34 34.06 3.11
N ARG A 33 -8.49 33.05 2.23
CA ARG A 33 -9.24 33.23 0.97
C ARG A 33 -10.75 33.17 1.23
N PRO A 34 -11.52 34.17 0.80
CA PRO A 34 -12.98 34.11 0.92
C PRO A 34 -13.53 32.97 0.07
N LEU A 35 -14.48 32.21 0.63
CA LEU A 35 -15.14 31.13 -0.09
C LEU A 35 -16.07 31.69 -1.19
N ASN A 36 -16.11 30.99 -2.32
CA ASN A 36 -17.06 31.23 -3.40
C ASN A 36 -18.42 30.63 -3.03
N VAL A 37 -19.17 31.41 -2.27
CA VAL A 37 -20.51 31.06 -1.76
C VAL A 37 -21.45 30.61 -2.88
N GLY A 38 -21.39 31.23 -4.05
CA GLY A 38 -22.24 30.88 -5.19
C GLY A 38 -22.01 29.46 -5.71
N ARG A 39 -20.75 29.02 -5.78
CA ARG A 39 -20.40 27.64 -6.17
C ARG A 39 -20.85 26.61 -5.14
N ILE A 40 -20.67 26.93 -3.86
CA ILE A 40 -21.10 26.07 -2.76
C ILE A 40 -22.62 25.89 -2.81
N LEU A 41 -23.38 26.98 -2.98
CA LEU A 41 -24.84 26.94 -3.13
C LEU A 41 -25.27 26.09 -4.32
N GLN A 42 -24.63 26.28 -5.46
CA GLN A 42 -24.94 25.51 -6.65
C GLN A 42 -24.66 24.01 -6.48
N ALA A 43 -23.55 23.65 -5.84
CA ALA A 43 -23.24 22.26 -5.51
C ALA A 43 -24.29 21.65 -4.58
N ILE A 44 -24.68 22.38 -3.53
CA ILE A 44 -25.73 21.96 -2.59
C ILE A 44 -27.05 21.75 -3.34
N GLN A 45 -27.49 22.72 -4.15
CA GLN A 45 -28.73 22.64 -4.92
C GLN A 45 -28.75 21.45 -5.88
N LYS A 46 -27.64 21.20 -6.57
CA LYS A 46 -27.52 20.07 -7.49
C LYS A 46 -27.57 18.74 -6.78
N LEU A 47 -26.84 18.58 -5.68
CA LEU A 47 -26.88 17.35 -4.88
C LEU A 47 -28.27 17.15 -4.22
N GLN A 48 -28.95 18.22 -3.80
CA GLN A 48 -30.32 18.15 -3.30
C GLN A 48 -31.33 17.78 -4.41
N ALA A 49 -31.11 18.23 -5.64
CA ALA A 49 -31.93 17.83 -6.79
C ALA A 49 -31.79 16.33 -7.12
N GLU A 50 -30.64 15.72 -6.80
CA GLU A 50 -30.44 14.26 -6.83
C GLU A 50 -31.06 13.53 -5.63
N GLY A 51 -31.77 14.25 -4.74
CA GLY A 51 -32.46 13.69 -3.58
C GLY A 51 -31.58 13.50 -2.34
N LEU A 52 -30.38 14.10 -2.30
CA LEU A 52 -29.45 13.95 -1.18
C LEU A 52 -29.66 15.02 -0.11
N LYS A 53 -29.54 14.60 1.15
CA LYS A 53 -29.36 15.48 2.30
C LYS A 53 -27.89 15.83 2.43
N ILE A 54 -27.58 17.09 2.73
CA ILE A 54 -26.23 17.61 2.67
C ILE A 54 -25.70 17.89 4.07
N ILE A 55 -24.48 17.41 4.35
CA ILE A 55 -23.67 17.82 5.49
C ILE A 55 -22.54 18.69 4.97
N LEU A 56 -22.65 20.01 5.07
CA LEU A 56 -21.60 20.92 4.67
C LEU A 56 -20.56 21.07 5.78
N VAL A 57 -19.30 20.85 5.44
CA VAL A 57 -18.15 21.01 6.34
C VAL A 57 -17.34 22.20 5.86
N SER A 58 -17.07 23.14 6.76
CA SER A 58 -16.23 24.31 6.44
C SER A 58 -15.43 24.76 7.65
N ARG A 59 -14.22 25.29 7.43
CA ARG A 59 -13.44 26.00 8.47
C ARG A 59 -13.97 27.42 8.67
N GLN A 60 -14.52 28.03 7.63
CA GLN A 60 -15.12 29.37 7.69
C GLN A 60 -16.55 29.28 8.21
N ASP A 61 -17.02 30.38 8.81
CA ASP A 61 -18.40 30.51 9.25
C ASP A 61 -19.33 30.64 8.04
N MET A 62 -20.20 29.65 7.87
CA MET A 62 -21.16 29.57 6.77
C MET A 62 -22.60 29.74 7.25
N SER A 63 -22.82 30.28 8.45
CA SER A 63 -24.16 30.52 8.98
C SER A 63 -25.05 31.39 8.08
N THR A 64 -24.46 32.31 7.32
CA THR A 64 -25.20 33.17 6.37
C THR A 64 -25.84 32.41 5.22
N LEU A 65 -25.25 31.27 4.80
CA LEU A 65 -25.84 30.39 3.79
C LEU A 65 -27.15 29.77 4.24
N MET A 66 -27.37 29.62 5.56
CA MET A 66 -28.55 28.95 6.12
C MET A 66 -29.83 29.77 5.96
N HIS A 67 -29.69 31.04 5.61
CA HIS A 67 -30.79 31.96 5.41
C HIS A 67 -31.10 32.18 3.93
N ASP A 68 -30.35 31.55 3.01
CA ASP A 68 -30.64 31.63 1.60
C ASP A 68 -31.86 30.75 1.26
N SER A 69 -32.90 31.37 0.71
CA SER A 69 -34.16 30.70 0.36
C SER A 69 -34.02 29.62 -0.73
N SER A 70 -32.87 29.56 -1.39
CA SER A 70 -32.61 28.61 -2.48
C SER A 70 -32.11 27.24 -2.01
N VAL A 71 -31.80 27.08 -0.72
CA VAL A 71 -31.40 25.79 -0.13
C VAL A 71 -32.54 25.22 0.69
N ASP A 72 -32.84 23.93 0.51
CA ASP A 72 -33.78 23.25 1.40
C ASP A 72 -33.11 23.03 2.77
N ALA A 73 -33.45 23.89 3.72
CA ALA A 73 -32.92 23.84 5.09
C ALA A 73 -33.28 22.54 5.82
N SER A 74 -34.35 21.82 5.42
CA SER A 74 -34.76 20.57 6.08
C SER A 74 -33.84 19.39 5.77
N GLY A 75 -33.15 19.45 4.63
CA GLY A 75 -32.18 18.46 4.18
C GLY A 75 -30.73 18.92 4.35
N PHE A 76 -30.45 19.89 5.23
CA PHE A 76 -29.15 20.53 5.31
C PHE A 76 -28.60 20.60 6.75
N LEU A 77 -27.36 20.18 6.94
CA LEU A 77 -26.61 20.28 8.20
C LEU A 77 -25.28 20.99 7.95
N TYR A 78 -24.97 22.00 8.74
CA TYR A 78 -23.66 22.67 8.73
C TYR A 78 -22.80 22.21 9.92
N ILE A 79 -21.57 21.81 9.64
CA ILE A 79 -20.55 21.48 10.65
C ILE A 79 -19.35 22.40 10.45
N LYS A 80 -19.11 23.28 11.43
CA LYS A 80 -17.88 24.06 11.48
C LYS A 80 -16.72 23.20 11.93
N SER A 81 -15.67 23.09 11.12
CA SER A 81 -14.43 22.44 11.51
C SER A 81 -13.70 23.32 12.53
N LEU A 82 -13.61 22.86 13.78
CA LEU A 82 -13.15 23.71 14.88
C LEU A 82 -11.63 23.70 15.06
N ASN A 83 -10.89 22.64 14.69
CA ASN A 83 -9.44 22.57 14.90
C ASN A 83 -8.79 21.44 14.07
N GLY A 84 -8.10 21.79 12.97
CA GLY A 84 -7.23 20.85 12.24
C GLY A 84 -6.76 21.37 10.87
N PRO A 85 -5.54 21.03 10.42
CA PRO A 85 -5.04 21.35 9.08
C PRO A 85 -5.67 20.50 7.96
N ALA A 86 -6.44 19.46 8.32
CA ALA A 86 -7.16 18.60 7.40
C ALA A 86 -8.67 18.72 7.68
N ILE A 87 -9.45 18.92 6.62
CA ILE A 87 -10.89 19.07 6.70
C ILE A 87 -11.50 17.69 7.01
N ASP A 88 -12.35 17.62 8.03
CA ASP A 88 -12.92 16.39 8.59
C ASP A 88 -13.98 15.72 7.70
N THR A 89 -14.04 16.04 6.41
CA THR A 89 -15.03 15.50 5.46
C THR A 89 -15.04 13.98 5.45
N VAL A 90 -13.85 13.36 5.38
CA VAL A 90 -13.71 11.88 5.38
C VAL A 90 -14.15 11.30 6.73
N ARG A 91 -13.80 11.94 7.86
CA ARG A 91 -14.23 11.48 9.18
C ARG A 91 -15.75 11.51 9.29
N ILE A 92 -16.37 12.63 8.91
CA ILE A 92 -17.81 12.82 8.98
C ILE A 92 -18.49 11.81 8.03
N ALA A 93 -17.97 11.62 6.83
CA ALA A 93 -18.49 10.62 5.90
C ALA A 93 -18.40 9.20 6.47
N ALA A 94 -17.32 8.87 7.18
CA ALA A 94 -17.15 7.59 7.86
C ALA A 94 -18.11 7.41 9.05
N ASP A 95 -18.31 8.45 9.85
CA ASP A 95 -19.20 8.43 11.01
C ASP A 95 -20.68 8.31 10.59
N TYR A 96 -21.06 9.00 9.51
CA TYR A 96 -22.41 8.96 8.94
C TYR A 96 -22.59 7.88 7.87
N ARG A 97 -21.52 7.19 7.48
CA ARG A 97 -21.49 6.15 6.43
C ARG A 97 -22.23 6.58 5.17
N CYS A 98 -21.79 7.68 4.57
CA CYS A 98 -22.53 8.32 3.49
C CYS A 98 -21.59 8.80 2.38
N PHE A 99 -22.16 9.39 1.33
CA PHE A 99 -21.38 9.93 0.22
C PHE A 99 -20.51 11.11 0.68
N PHE A 100 -19.42 11.38 -0.03
CA PHE A 100 -18.62 12.56 0.24
C PHE A 100 -18.05 13.21 -1.03
N VAL A 101 -17.99 14.54 -1.00
CA VAL A 101 -17.48 15.40 -2.07
C VAL A 101 -16.23 16.11 -1.56
N THR A 102 -15.11 15.91 -2.26
CA THR A 102 -13.81 16.52 -1.96
C THR A 102 -13.00 16.65 -3.25
N SER A 103 -12.05 17.60 -3.28
CA SER A 103 -11.25 17.92 -4.46
C SER A 103 -10.12 16.92 -4.75
N ALA A 104 -9.69 16.13 -3.77
CA ALA A 104 -8.67 15.11 -4.02
C ALA A 104 -9.28 13.78 -4.45
N ASP A 105 -8.54 13.03 -5.27
CA ASP A 105 -8.89 11.67 -5.65
C ASP A 105 -8.93 10.78 -4.39
N ALA A 106 -9.93 9.90 -4.25
CA ALA A 106 -9.98 8.94 -3.15
C ALA A 106 -8.67 8.16 -3.03
N ALA A 107 -8.04 7.82 -4.17
CA ALA A 107 -6.75 7.14 -4.20
C ALA A 107 -5.65 7.92 -3.45
N ALA A 108 -5.65 9.25 -3.55
CA ALA A 108 -4.70 10.09 -2.82
C ALA A 108 -4.96 10.05 -1.30
N PHE A 109 -6.22 9.92 -0.88
CA PHE A 109 -6.60 9.85 0.54
C PHE A 109 -6.34 8.50 1.20
N GLU A 110 -6.34 7.40 0.44
CA GLU A 110 -6.00 6.07 0.98
C GLU A 110 -4.59 6.04 1.59
N SER A 111 -3.67 6.81 1.01
CA SER A 111 -2.28 6.96 1.47
C SER A 111 -1.98 8.28 2.21
N ASP A 112 -2.99 9.12 2.46
CA ASP A 112 -2.76 10.43 3.10
C ASP A 112 -2.44 10.24 4.59
N TRP A 113 -1.16 10.42 4.94
CA TRP A 113 -0.64 10.27 6.31
C TRP A 113 -1.32 11.19 7.33
N ARG A 114 -2.04 12.24 6.89
CA ARG A 114 -2.78 13.16 7.77
C ARG A 114 -4.10 12.58 8.25
N LEU A 115 -4.66 11.57 7.58
CA LEU A 115 -5.91 10.91 7.98
C LEU A 115 -5.62 9.79 9.00
N PRO A 116 -6.40 9.67 10.10
CA PRO A 116 -6.30 8.51 10.99
C PRO A 116 -6.52 7.19 10.25
N GLN A 117 -5.81 6.12 10.65
CA GLN A 117 -5.86 4.80 10.00
C GLN A 117 -7.29 4.25 9.83
N LYS A 118 -8.16 4.44 10.82
CA LYS A 118 -9.58 4.03 10.75
C LYS A 118 -10.28 4.65 9.53
N HIS A 119 -9.97 5.91 9.20
CA HIS A 119 -10.59 6.64 8.10
C HIS A 119 -9.95 6.29 6.76
N GLN A 120 -8.62 6.10 6.70
CA GLN A 120 -7.94 5.58 5.50
C GLN A 120 -8.53 4.23 5.07
N MET A 121 -8.68 3.30 6.02
CA MET A 121 -9.31 2.00 5.77
C MET A 121 -10.76 2.12 5.33
N TRP A 122 -11.51 3.08 5.89
CA TRP A 122 -12.89 3.33 5.48
C TRP A 122 -12.95 3.83 4.03
N VAL A 123 -12.09 4.78 3.63
CA VAL A 123 -12.01 5.27 2.24
C VAL A 123 -11.69 4.11 1.30
N TYR A 124 -10.65 3.33 1.60
CA TYR A 124 -10.26 2.17 0.79
C TYR A 124 -11.43 1.18 0.57
N GLN A 125 -12.15 0.85 1.65
CA GLN A 125 -13.28 -0.07 1.61
C GLN A 125 -14.54 0.52 0.94
N ASN A 126 -14.65 1.85 0.85
CA ASN A 126 -15.84 2.56 0.40
C ASN A 126 -15.48 3.60 -0.69
N HIS A 127 -14.53 3.27 -1.57
CA HIS A 127 -14.09 4.17 -2.66
C HIS A 127 -15.26 4.57 -3.59
N ASN A 128 -16.28 3.72 -3.70
CA ASN A 128 -17.52 3.99 -4.43
C ASN A 128 -18.43 5.04 -3.77
N MET A 129 -18.13 5.48 -2.56
CA MET A 129 -18.86 6.54 -1.85
C MET A 129 -18.30 7.93 -2.11
N GLN A 130 -17.24 8.04 -2.92
CA GLN A 130 -16.77 9.34 -3.40
C GLN A 130 -17.68 9.85 -4.53
N VAL A 131 -18.11 11.10 -4.38
CA VAL A 131 -18.79 11.87 -5.42
C VAL A 131 -17.76 12.82 -6.00
N ARG A 132 -17.31 12.51 -7.22
CA ARG A 132 -16.46 13.42 -7.99
C ARG A 132 -17.32 14.57 -8.49
N PHE A 133 -16.72 15.71 -8.78
CA PHE A 133 -17.45 16.83 -9.31
C PHE A 133 -16.60 17.64 -10.28
N GLU A 134 -17.28 18.28 -11.21
CA GLU A 134 -16.69 19.21 -12.15
C GLU A 134 -17.50 20.51 -12.15
N PHE A 135 -16.82 21.63 -12.34
CA PHE A 135 -17.46 22.90 -12.66
C PHE A 135 -17.25 23.15 -14.14
N GLU A 136 -18.34 23.10 -14.91
CA GLU A 136 -18.24 23.28 -16.36
C GLU A 136 -17.64 24.67 -16.67
N PRO A 137 -16.56 24.78 -17.48
CA PRO A 137 -15.78 26.02 -17.61
C PRO A 137 -16.59 27.24 -18.06
N HIS A 138 -17.65 27.02 -18.83
CA HIS A 138 -18.44 28.07 -19.49
C HIS A 138 -19.72 28.43 -18.72
N SER A 139 -20.47 27.43 -18.26
CA SER A 139 -21.70 27.63 -17.48
C SER A 139 -21.41 27.84 -15.99
N ARG A 140 -20.19 27.47 -15.55
CA ARG A 140 -19.80 27.30 -14.14
C ARG A 140 -20.75 26.37 -13.41
N GLU A 141 -21.41 25.44 -14.12
CA GLU A 141 -22.36 24.53 -13.53
C GLU A 141 -21.67 23.40 -12.79
N PHE A 142 -22.12 23.14 -11.56
CA PHE A 142 -21.66 21.99 -10.79
C PHE A 142 -22.30 20.71 -11.33
N VAL A 143 -21.47 19.74 -11.70
CA VAL A 143 -21.88 18.43 -12.20
C VAL A 143 -21.34 17.35 -11.27
N PRO A 144 -22.19 16.72 -10.43
CA PRO A 144 -21.77 15.58 -9.62
C PRO A 144 -21.63 14.32 -10.47
N VAL A 145 -20.57 13.56 -10.22
CA VAL A 145 -20.28 12.27 -10.85
C VAL A 145 -20.22 11.22 -9.76
N PHE A 146 -21.29 10.45 -9.64
CA PHE A 146 -21.38 9.32 -8.71
C PHE A 146 -20.66 8.12 -9.30
N SER A 147 -19.78 7.50 -8.50
CA SER A 147 -19.23 6.20 -8.87
C SER A 147 -20.38 5.21 -9.00
N ALA A 148 -20.59 4.67 -10.20
CA ALA A 148 -21.67 3.71 -10.43
C ALA A 148 -21.48 2.53 -9.46
N SER A 149 -22.48 2.25 -8.63
CA SER A 149 -22.51 0.99 -7.90
C SER A 149 -22.77 -0.13 -8.90
N SER A 150 -21.73 -0.56 -9.60
CA SER A 150 -21.80 -1.74 -10.46
C SER A 150 -22.21 -2.91 -9.56
N PRO A 151 -23.27 -3.67 -9.89
CA PRO A 151 -23.55 -4.91 -9.18
C PRO A 151 -22.36 -5.83 -9.37
N SER A 152 -21.74 -6.19 -8.25
CA SER A 152 -20.60 -7.10 -8.14
C SER A 152 -20.70 -8.32 -9.06
N GLN A 153 -19.81 -8.38 -10.05
CA GLN A 153 -19.22 -9.63 -10.52
C GLN A 153 -17.73 -9.61 -10.14
N ALA A 154 -17.43 -9.57 -8.84
CA ALA A 154 -16.12 -10.00 -8.37
C ALA A 154 -16.14 -11.54 -8.29
N SER A 155 -15.44 -12.20 -9.20
CA SER A 155 -15.15 -13.64 -9.09
C SER A 155 -14.35 -13.89 -7.79
N PRO A 156 -14.64 -14.94 -7.00
CA PRO A 156 -13.96 -15.22 -5.73
C PRO A 156 -12.49 -15.67 -5.87
N GLU A 157 -11.97 -15.85 -7.09
CA GLU A 157 -10.77 -16.67 -7.30
C GLU A 157 -9.42 -16.00 -6.97
N LYS A 158 -9.34 -14.70 -6.71
CA LYS A 158 -8.04 -14.01 -6.52
C LYS A 158 -7.60 -13.75 -5.08
N ILE A 159 -8.43 -14.02 -4.07
CA ILE A 159 -8.03 -13.83 -2.66
C ILE A 159 -7.34 -15.09 -2.10
N GLU A 160 -7.55 -16.27 -2.70
CA GLU A 160 -6.90 -17.52 -2.26
C GLU A 160 -5.43 -17.66 -2.69
N GLU A 161 -4.98 -17.02 -3.78
CA GLU A 161 -3.57 -17.13 -4.24
C GLU A 161 -2.56 -16.48 -3.29
N CYS A 162 -2.95 -15.45 -2.53
CA CYS A 162 -2.06 -14.79 -1.57
C CYS A 162 -1.75 -15.71 -0.36
N HIS A 163 -2.68 -16.59 0.01
CA HIS A 163 -2.47 -17.56 1.09
C HIS A 163 -1.66 -18.78 0.63
N GLN A 164 -1.81 -19.22 -0.63
CA GLN A 164 -1.10 -20.40 -1.15
C GLN A 164 0.38 -20.16 -1.45
N GLN A 165 0.82 -18.92 -1.75
CA GLN A 165 2.24 -18.64 -1.98
C GLN A 165 3.13 -18.69 -0.73
N THR A 166 2.55 -18.64 0.48
CA THR A 166 3.33 -18.81 1.72
C THR A 166 3.70 -20.28 1.98
N GLU A 167 2.91 -21.22 1.43
CA GLU A 167 3.19 -22.67 1.49
C GLU A 167 4.03 -23.17 0.29
N LEU A 168 4.18 -22.36 -0.77
CA LEU A 168 4.95 -22.68 -1.98
C LEU A 168 6.43 -22.27 -1.95
N LEU A 169 6.98 -21.91 -0.78
CA LEU A 169 8.44 -21.84 -0.61
C LEU A 169 8.98 -23.27 -0.51
N GLY A 170 9.14 -23.93 -1.67
CA GLY A 170 9.72 -25.26 -1.78
C GLY A 170 11.12 -25.38 -1.14
N PRO A 171 11.63 -26.61 -0.97
CA PRO A 171 12.92 -26.90 -0.33
C PRO A 171 14.16 -26.34 -1.05
N GLU A 172 13.97 -25.65 -2.19
CA GLU A 172 14.99 -25.15 -3.12
C GLU A 172 15.54 -23.76 -2.74
N HIS A 173 15.19 -23.18 -1.59
CA HIS A 173 15.52 -21.79 -1.26
C HIS A 173 16.48 -21.66 -0.09
N GLY A 174 17.76 -21.43 -0.44
CA GLY A 174 18.86 -21.09 0.45
C GLY A 174 19.38 -22.31 1.22
N VAL A 175 20.60 -22.75 0.91
CA VAL A 175 21.30 -23.71 1.77
C VAL A 175 21.49 -23.04 3.12
N LEU A 176 20.91 -23.62 4.17
CA LEU A 176 21.14 -23.16 5.53
C LEU A 176 22.56 -23.55 5.92
N GLU A 177 23.38 -22.55 6.21
CA GLU A 177 24.78 -22.77 6.59
C GLU A 177 24.98 -22.44 8.06
N THR A 178 25.59 -23.38 8.79
CA THR A 178 26.09 -23.11 10.14
C THR A 178 27.51 -22.57 10.01
N LEU A 179 27.68 -21.31 10.36
CA LEU A 179 28.96 -20.63 10.30
C LEU A 179 29.84 -21.04 11.48
N PRO A 180 31.19 -20.97 11.35
CA PRO A 180 32.12 -21.32 12.43
C PRO A 180 31.91 -20.53 13.73
N SER A 181 31.26 -19.37 13.63
CA SER A 181 30.88 -18.48 14.74
C SER A 181 29.60 -18.91 15.46
N GLY A 182 28.94 -20.00 15.04
CA GLY A 182 27.69 -20.50 15.60
C GLY A 182 26.43 -19.85 15.05
N TRP A 183 26.57 -18.93 14.10
CA TRP A 183 25.45 -18.32 13.38
C TRP A 183 24.87 -19.30 12.36
N ILE A 184 23.56 -19.27 12.20
CA ILE A 184 22.84 -19.98 11.15
C ILE A 184 22.32 -18.93 10.18
N SER A 185 22.77 -18.95 8.94
CA SER A 185 22.41 -17.97 7.91
C SER A 185 21.66 -18.65 6.78
N ASP A 186 20.83 -17.90 6.06
CA ASP A 186 20.53 -18.20 4.67
C ASP A 186 21.39 -17.33 3.74
N SER A 187 21.51 -17.74 2.48
CA SER A 187 22.27 -17.01 1.45
C SER A 187 21.40 -15.98 0.70
N LEU A 188 20.20 -15.69 1.21
CA LEU A 188 19.20 -14.87 0.54
C LEU A 188 19.27 -13.43 1.02
N GLU A 189 18.90 -12.48 0.16
CA GLU A 189 18.84 -11.06 0.53
C GLU A 189 17.44 -10.67 1.06
N PRO A 190 17.34 -9.75 2.04
CA PRO A 190 18.44 -9.26 2.87
C PRO A 190 19.06 -10.41 3.67
N LEU A 191 20.37 -10.37 3.92
CA LEU A 191 21.07 -11.45 4.63
C LEU A 191 20.56 -11.54 6.07
N MET A 192 20.01 -12.71 6.41
CA MET A 192 19.43 -13.00 7.71
C MET A 192 20.21 -14.12 8.38
N ALA A 193 20.54 -13.92 9.66
CA ALA A 193 21.19 -14.95 10.45
C ALA A 193 20.60 -15.03 11.86
N VAL A 194 20.57 -16.21 12.43
CA VAL A 194 20.13 -16.45 13.81
C VAL A 194 21.30 -16.95 14.64
N LEU A 195 21.49 -16.36 15.82
CA LEU A 195 22.43 -16.85 16.82
C LEU A 195 21.68 -17.21 18.11
N PRO A 196 21.96 -18.36 18.72
CA PRO A 196 21.61 -18.59 20.12
C PRO A 196 22.42 -17.68 21.05
N CYS A 197 21.75 -16.80 21.79
CA CYS A 197 22.41 -16.07 22.85
C CYS A 197 22.00 -16.65 24.22
N ARG A 198 23.01 -16.95 25.05
CA ARG A 198 22.80 -17.22 26.48
C ARG A 198 22.82 -15.90 27.22
N GLU A 199 21.66 -15.47 27.67
CA GLU A 199 21.55 -14.50 28.76
C GLU A 199 21.11 -15.25 30.02
N ASP A 200 21.49 -14.76 31.19
CA ASP A 200 21.52 -15.41 32.52
C ASP A 200 20.33 -16.31 32.96
N VAL A 201 19.21 -16.34 32.23
CA VAL A 201 18.00 -17.08 32.60
C VAL A 201 17.39 -17.91 31.45
N ALA A 202 17.69 -17.62 30.17
CA ALA A 202 17.15 -18.40 29.04
C ALA A 202 17.97 -18.24 27.74
N LEU A 203 18.05 -19.32 26.96
CA LEU A 203 18.55 -19.30 25.58
C LEU A 203 17.49 -18.69 24.66
N GLN A 204 17.77 -17.52 24.09
CA GLN A 204 16.85 -16.86 23.14
C GLN A 204 17.49 -16.70 21.76
N PRO A 205 16.70 -16.86 20.67
CA PRO A 205 17.19 -16.61 19.33
C PRO A 205 17.38 -15.12 19.12
N VAL A 206 18.59 -14.74 18.73
CA VAL A 206 18.92 -13.39 18.26
C VAL A 206 18.82 -13.40 16.74
N LEU A 207 17.90 -12.62 16.18
CA LEU A 207 17.84 -12.43 14.73
C LEU A 207 18.76 -11.26 14.34
N ALA A 208 19.65 -11.50 13.39
CA ALA A 208 20.49 -10.50 12.78
C ALA A 208 20.10 -10.26 11.33
N MET A 209 20.12 -9.01 10.92
CA MET A 209 19.92 -8.59 9.54
C MET A 209 21.02 -7.62 9.10
N GLN A 210 21.51 -7.79 7.88
CA GLN A 210 22.41 -6.82 7.26
C GLN A 210 21.61 -5.89 6.35
N ALA A 211 21.68 -4.57 6.59
CA ALA A 211 21.25 -3.59 5.59
C ALA A 211 22.36 -3.42 4.56
N GLN A 212 22.08 -3.82 3.33
CA GLN A 212 22.96 -3.55 2.19
C GLN A 212 22.81 -2.11 1.70
N ASP A 213 21.56 -1.62 1.62
CA ASP A 213 21.22 -0.26 1.23
C ASP A 213 20.39 0.44 2.33
N GLU A 214 20.79 1.64 2.70
CA GLU A 214 20.02 2.49 3.62
C GLU A 214 18.84 3.20 2.95
N LYS A 215 18.82 3.18 1.60
CA LYS A 215 17.75 3.72 0.77
C LYS A 215 16.64 2.71 0.51
N ASP A 216 16.82 1.44 0.86
CA ASP A 216 15.77 0.43 0.78
C ASP A 216 14.51 0.93 1.53
N PRO A 217 13.34 1.01 0.88
CA PRO A 217 12.12 1.56 1.48
C PRO A 217 11.71 0.85 2.77
N ILE A 218 11.89 -0.47 2.85
CA ILE A 218 11.54 -1.26 4.03
C ILE A 218 12.51 -0.94 5.17
N VAL A 219 13.80 -0.78 4.86
CA VAL A 219 14.80 -0.33 5.83
C VAL A 219 14.50 1.09 6.33
N GLN A 220 14.04 2.00 5.45
CA GLN A 220 13.62 3.34 5.85
C GLN A 220 12.40 3.33 6.79
N HIS A 221 11.43 2.44 6.54
CA HIS A 221 10.21 2.29 7.35
C HIS A 221 10.40 1.49 8.65
N ALA A 222 11.49 0.74 8.79
CA ALA A 222 11.74 -0.18 9.90
C ALA A 222 11.57 0.43 11.30
N VAL A 223 11.99 1.69 11.50
CA VAL A 223 11.85 2.39 12.78
C VAL A 223 10.37 2.60 13.13
N SER A 224 9.59 3.13 12.18
CA SER A 224 8.14 3.36 12.33
C SER A 224 7.40 2.05 12.61
N LEU A 225 7.75 0.98 11.88
CA LEU A 225 7.16 -0.35 12.08
C LEU A 225 7.42 -0.88 13.50
N SER A 226 8.66 -0.76 13.99
CA SER A 226 9.01 -1.23 15.33
C SER A 226 8.28 -0.47 16.45
N GLN A 227 8.08 0.84 16.28
CA GLN A 227 7.34 1.68 17.22
C GLN A 227 5.84 1.35 17.22
N THR A 228 5.28 1.01 16.06
CA THR A 228 3.85 0.67 15.95
C THR A 228 3.54 -0.70 16.56
N HIS A 229 4.41 -1.70 16.34
CA HIS A 229 4.10 -3.09 16.64
C HIS A 229 4.71 -3.63 17.94
N ILE A 230 5.81 -3.05 18.43
CA ILE A 230 6.63 -3.66 19.48
C ILE A 230 6.93 -2.70 20.65
N TYR A 231 7.16 -1.40 20.37
CA TYR A 231 7.69 -0.47 21.36
C TYR A 231 6.76 0.72 21.64
N SER A 232 6.30 0.88 22.90
CA SER A 232 5.54 2.06 23.34
C SER A 232 6.37 3.05 24.19
N GLY A 233 7.66 2.79 24.39
CA GLY A 233 8.54 3.64 25.20
C GLY A 233 9.10 4.84 24.44
N THR A 234 9.64 5.82 25.16
CA THR A 234 10.16 7.07 24.58
C THR A 234 11.67 7.15 24.47
N GLU A 235 12.47 6.19 24.93
CA GLU A 235 13.90 6.47 25.15
C GLU A 235 14.90 5.50 24.55
N GLU A 236 15.94 6.12 23.99
CA GLU A 236 17.19 5.61 23.44
C GLU A 236 18.03 4.74 24.41
N SER A 237 17.53 4.41 25.61
CA SER A 237 18.32 3.76 26.67
C SER A 237 18.68 2.29 26.40
N ASP A 238 17.96 1.62 25.49
CA ASP A 238 18.21 0.22 25.11
C ASP A 238 19.14 0.06 23.88
N LEU A 239 19.60 1.17 23.29
CA LEU A 239 20.52 1.18 22.15
C LEU A 239 21.98 1.16 22.61
N GLN A 240 22.44 0.05 23.18
CA GLN A 240 23.86 -0.11 23.48
C GLN A 240 24.63 -0.64 22.27
N ASP A 241 25.70 0.08 21.90
CA ASP A 241 26.72 -0.42 20.98
C ASP A 241 27.40 -1.64 21.61
N TRP A 242 26.94 -2.84 21.26
CA TRP A 242 27.57 -4.07 21.74
C TRP A 242 28.96 -4.18 21.10
N ARG A 243 30.00 -3.85 21.89
CA ARG A 243 31.38 -3.92 21.43
C ARG A 243 31.78 -5.38 21.27
N LYS A 244 31.72 -5.88 20.02
CA LYS A 244 32.39 -7.10 19.50
C LYS A 244 31.59 -8.41 19.52
N ILE A 245 30.35 -8.44 19.03
CA ILE A 245 29.85 -9.70 18.45
C ILE A 245 30.52 -9.87 17.09
N LYS A 246 31.28 -10.96 16.91
CA LYS A 246 31.69 -11.39 15.57
C LYS A 246 30.42 -11.89 14.87
N GLY A 247 29.81 -10.99 14.10
CA GLY A 247 28.68 -11.34 13.26
C GLY A 247 29.08 -12.34 12.16
N PRO A 248 28.10 -12.91 11.47
CA PRO A 248 28.34 -13.79 10.33
C PRO A 248 29.12 -13.07 9.21
N TRP A 249 29.05 -11.73 9.19
CA TRP A 249 29.69 -10.85 8.21
C TRP A 249 31.10 -10.38 8.61
N SER A 250 31.75 -11.03 9.58
CA SER A 250 33.04 -10.61 10.16
C SER A 250 34.24 -10.60 9.21
N HIS A 251 34.09 -11.09 7.97
CA HIS A 251 35.10 -11.00 6.92
C HIS A 251 35.15 -9.64 6.21
N GLU A 252 34.10 -8.84 6.34
CA GLU A 252 34.00 -7.50 5.76
C GLU A 252 34.16 -6.46 6.89
N HIS A 253 34.59 -5.24 6.58
CA HIS A 253 34.77 -4.13 7.53
C HIS A 253 33.43 -3.59 8.10
N ILE A 254 32.50 -4.48 8.42
CA ILE A 254 31.14 -4.17 8.82
C ILE A 254 31.08 -4.14 10.34
N SER A 255 30.75 -2.98 10.88
CA SER A 255 30.38 -2.85 12.29
C SER A 255 28.94 -3.34 12.48
N SER A 256 28.56 -3.68 13.71
CA SER A 256 27.20 -4.13 14.05
C SER A 256 26.59 -3.18 15.09
N HIS A 257 25.31 -2.84 14.95
CA HIS A 257 24.50 -2.25 16.02
C HIS A 257 23.51 -3.29 16.52
N VAL A 258 23.21 -3.20 17.80
CA VAL A 258 22.27 -4.10 18.46
C VAL A 258 21.14 -3.27 18.99
N VAL A 259 19.92 -3.73 18.75
CA VAL A 259 18.72 -3.18 19.37
C VAL A 259 18.18 -4.29 20.26
N ARG A 260 18.26 -4.06 21.57
CA ARG A 260 17.50 -4.84 22.54
C ARG A 260 16.18 -4.12 22.75
N VAL A 261 15.09 -4.85 22.92
CA VAL A 261 13.90 -4.28 23.56
C VAL A 261 13.72 -4.98 24.89
N ALA A 262 14.05 -4.27 25.96
CA ALA A 262 13.70 -4.70 27.31
C ALA A 262 12.27 -4.23 27.59
N GLY A 263 11.36 -5.13 27.96
CA GLY A 263 10.03 -4.67 28.39
C GLY A 263 8.86 -5.65 28.32
N THR A 264 9.02 -6.83 27.71
CA THR A 264 7.99 -7.89 27.81
C THR A 264 8.62 -9.17 28.35
N ARG A 265 7.80 -10.08 28.88
CA ARG A 265 8.23 -11.29 29.63
C ARG A 265 9.26 -12.19 28.90
N ASN A 266 9.55 -11.94 27.62
CA ASN A 266 10.65 -12.50 26.86
C ASN A 266 11.42 -11.37 26.12
N PRO A 267 12.67 -11.04 26.50
CA PRO A 267 13.43 -9.99 25.83
C PRO A 267 13.85 -10.44 24.43
N LEU A 268 13.25 -9.89 23.38
CA LEU A 268 13.69 -10.13 22.00
C LEU A 268 14.95 -9.31 21.71
N TRP A 269 15.94 -9.99 21.13
CA TRP A 269 17.23 -9.41 20.74
C TRP A 269 17.32 -9.37 19.22
N ALA A 270 17.66 -8.20 18.68
CA ALA A 270 17.85 -8.02 17.25
C ALA A 270 19.19 -7.32 16.97
N VAL A 271 19.87 -7.76 15.92
CA VAL A 271 21.17 -7.19 15.50
C VAL A 271 21.03 -6.65 14.08
N GLY A 272 21.48 -5.42 13.88
CA GLY A 272 21.59 -4.79 12.57
C GLY A 272 23.04 -4.59 12.18
N ALA A 273 23.44 -5.13 11.03
CA ALA A 273 24.77 -4.95 10.46
C ALA A 273 24.73 -4.00 9.26
N GLY A 274 25.83 -3.29 9.01
CA GLY A 274 25.92 -2.30 7.94
C GLY A 274 27.12 -1.36 8.09
N SER A 275 27.52 -0.72 7.00
CA SER A 275 28.67 0.19 6.97
C SER A 275 28.40 1.50 7.74
N ARG A 276 27.16 1.99 7.73
CA ARG A 276 26.73 3.26 8.36
C ARG A 276 25.94 3.03 9.65
N LYS A 277 26.08 3.96 10.60
CA LYS A 277 25.35 3.93 11.89
C LYS A 277 23.83 3.91 11.71
N LEU A 278 23.31 4.72 10.79
CA LEU A 278 21.87 4.78 10.53
C LEU A 278 21.34 3.48 9.91
N ALA A 279 22.04 2.93 8.90
CA ALA A 279 21.70 1.66 8.26
C ALA A 279 21.64 0.51 9.28
N ARG A 280 22.67 0.41 10.12
CA ARG A 280 22.73 -0.57 11.21
C ARG A 280 21.57 -0.43 12.20
N LYS A 281 21.22 0.80 12.60
CA LYS A 281 20.06 1.05 13.48
C LYS A 281 18.77 0.56 12.83
N ARG A 282 18.51 0.96 11.58
CA ARG A 282 17.32 0.56 10.84
C ARG A 282 17.22 -0.95 10.62
N ALA A 283 18.32 -1.60 10.24
CA ALA A 283 18.40 -3.05 10.10
C ALA A 283 18.05 -3.78 11.40
N ALA A 284 18.50 -3.26 12.54
CA ALA A 284 18.20 -3.85 13.84
C ALA A 284 16.71 -3.70 14.20
N HIS A 285 16.09 -2.56 13.88
CA HIS A 285 14.63 -2.38 14.04
C HIS A 285 13.85 -3.33 13.13
N LEU A 286 14.29 -3.52 11.88
CA LEU A 286 13.65 -4.45 10.94
C LEU A 286 13.75 -5.89 11.45
N ALA A 287 14.95 -6.30 11.88
CA ALA A 287 15.19 -7.61 12.49
C ALA A 287 14.30 -7.83 13.72
N LEU A 288 14.09 -6.81 14.54
CA LEU A 288 13.21 -6.91 15.69
C LEU A 288 11.74 -7.16 15.29
N VAL A 289 11.24 -6.38 14.32
CA VAL A 289 9.88 -6.54 13.76
C VAL A 289 9.68 -7.94 13.21
N VAL A 290 10.63 -8.39 12.37
CA VAL A 290 10.59 -9.72 11.76
C VAL A 290 10.66 -10.82 12.83
N ALA A 291 11.55 -10.71 13.82
CA ALA A 291 11.68 -11.68 14.90
C ALA A 291 10.40 -11.78 15.76
N TYR A 292 9.79 -10.64 16.10
CA TYR A 292 8.55 -10.59 16.86
C TYR A 292 7.41 -11.31 16.13
N HIS A 293 7.22 -11.02 14.85
CA HIS A 293 6.16 -11.67 14.07
C HIS A 293 6.48 -13.14 13.75
N ALA A 294 7.75 -13.49 13.57
CA ALA A 294 8.18 -14.89 13.43
C ALA A 294 7.90 -15.71 14.70
N SER A 295 7.99 -15.09 15.88
CA SER A 295 7.66 -15.75 17.15
C SER A 295 6.16 -15.97 17.38
N LYS A 296 5.30 -15.31 16.61
CA LYS A 296 3.84 -15.47 16.66
C LYS A 296 3.35 -16.50 15.64
N SER A 297 2.34 -17.28 16.02
CA SER A 297 1.68 -18.26 15.14
C SER A 297 0.80 -17.64 14.05
N ALA A 298 0.40 -16.37 14.20
CA ALA A 298 -0.47 -15.69 13.25
C ALA A 298 0.32 -14.97 12.12
N THR A 299 -0.31 -14.86 10.95
CA THR A 299 0.14 -13.97 9.86
C THR A 299 0.10 -12.51 10.32
N ALA A 300 1.14 -11.77 9.98
CA ALA A 300 1.23 -10.35 10.32
C ALA A 300 0.44 -9.52 9.31
N ALA A 301 -0.39 -8.60 9.79
CA ALA A 301 -0.91 -7.52 8.97
C ALA A 301 0.07 -6.36 9.04
N TRP A 302 0.66 -5.97 7.91
CA TRP A 302 1.64 -4.89 7.81
C TRP A 302 0.99 -3.60 7.36
N ASN A 303 1.35 -2.47 7.98
CA ASN A 303 0.90 -1.14 7.58
C ASN A 303 1.86 -0.52 6.54
N VAL A 304 2.11 -1.23 5.43
CA VAL A 304 3.01 -0.80 4.34
C VAL A 304 2.38 -1.13 2.98
N GLY A 305 2.97 -0.62 1.88
CA GLY A 305 2.50 -0.93 0.53
C GLY A 305 2.49 -2.44 0.24
N PRO A 306 1.71 -2.90 -0.76
CA PRO A 306 1.50 -4.33 -1.02
C PRO A 306 2.80 -5.09 -1.31
N LYS A 307 3.76 -4.46 -2.01
CA LYS A 307 5.09 -5.03 -2.25
C LYS A 307 5.89 -5.21 -0.95
N ASP A 308 6.02 -4.14 -0.17
CA ASP A 308 6.71 -4.17 1.12
C ASP A 308 6.05 -5.17 2.09
N CYS A 309 4.73 -5.32 2.02
CA CYS A 309 3.95 -6.28 2.80
C CYS A 309 4.32 -7.73 2.42
N GLN A 310 4.46 -8.01 1.12
CA GLN A 310 4.92 -9.30 0.62
C GLN A 310 6.36 -9.58 1.06
N ASP A 311 7.26 -8.62 0.90
CA ASP A 311 8.67 -8.76 1.30
C ASP A 311 8.83 -8.99 2.81
N LEU A 312 8.06 -8.28 3.65
CA LEU A 312 8.00 -8.51 5.09
C LEU A 312 7.45 -9.89 5.46
N ASN A 313 6.41 -10.36 4.77
CA ASN A 313 5.89 -11.72 4.96
C ASN A 313 6.93 -12.78 4.59
N CYS A 314 7.66 -12.59 3.48
CA CYS A 314 8.76 -13.46 3.06
C CYS A 314 9.89 -13.47 4.11
N MET A 315 10.28 -12.32 4.65
CA MET A 315 11.27 -12.22 5.72
C MET A 315 10.81 -12.92 7.00
N VAL A 316 9.54 -12.79 7.39
CA VAL A 316 8.99 -13.49 8.56
C VAL A 316 8.97 -15.00 8.35
N ALA A 317 8.59 -15.48 7.18
CA ALA A 317 8.65 -16.90 6.84
C ALA A 317 10.10 -17.44 6.89
N ARG A 318 11.07 -16.68 6.36
CA ARG A 318 12.50 -17.00 6.45
C ARG A 318 13.01 -17.05 7.89
N ALA A 319 12.69 -16.04 8.71
CA ALA A 319 13.04 -16.02 10.12
C ALA A 319 12.47 -17.23 10.88
N ARG A 320 11.22 -17.63 10.62
CA ARG A 320 10.61 -18.83 11.22
C ARG A 320 11.42 -20.08 10.89
N ARG A 321 11.82 -20.26 9.62
CA ARG A 321 12.64 -21.40 9.19
C ARG A 321 14.02 -21.41 9.86
N LEU A 322 14.71 -20.27 9.89
CA LEU A 322 16.00 -20.13 10.55
C LEU A 322 15.90 -20.45 12.06
N MET A 323 14.89 -19.90 12.74
CA MET A 323 14.67 -20.17 14.17
C MET A 323 14.29 -21.64 14.43
N ALA A 324 13.47 -22.26 13.58
CA ALA A 324 13.09 -23.67 13.70
C ALA A 324 14.30 -24.59 13.48
N HIS A 325 15.12 -24.31 12.46
CA HIS A 325 16.34 -25.08 12.20
C HIS A 325 17.31 -24.96 13.38
N ALA A 326 17.51 -23.76 13.88
CA ALA A 326 18.34 -23.53 15.05
C ALA A 326 17.84 -24.30 16.28
N ARG A 327 16.51 -24.41 16.50
CA ARG A 327 15.95 -25.28 17.56
C ARG A 327 16.26 -26.76 17.31
N SER A 328 16.14 -27.23 16.07
CA SER A 328 16.38 -28.63 15.71
C SER A 328 17.81 -29.10 15.96
N LEU A 329 18.80 -28.19 15.91
CA LEU A 329 20.19 -28.48 16.22
C LEU A 329 20.46 -28.66 17.73
N GLY A 330 19.42 -28.68 18.58
CA GLY A 330 19.54 -28.81 20.03
C GLY A 330 20.15 -27.58 20.70
N VAL A 331 20.21 -26.48 19.96
CA VAL A 331 20.83 -25.22 20.38
C VAL A 331 19.89 -24.41 21.28
N PHE A 332 18.57 -24.65 21.19
CA PHE A 332 17.56 -24.10 22.10
C PHE A 332 16.89 -25.23 22.88
N PRO A 333 16.65 -25.07 24.20
CA PRO A 333 15.73 -25.96 24.89
C PRO A 333 14.35 -25.84 24.21
N SER A 334 13.67 -26.96 24.00
CA SER A 334 12.29 -26.93 23.51
C SER A 334 11.50 -26.06 24.48
N ILE A 335 10.97 -24.94 23.99
CA ILE A 335 9.96 -24.19 24.74
C ILE A 335 8.78 -25.16 24.81
N GLN A 336 8.62 -25.85 25.93
CA GLN A 336 7.37 -26.53 26.20
C GLN A 336 6.30 -25.43 26.16
N GLU A 337 5.41 -25.50 25.17
CA GLU A 337 4.18 -24.72 25.12
C GLU A 337 3.24 -25.19 26.25
N ASP A 338 3.72 -25.26 27.49
CA ASP A 338 2.92 -25.69 28.62
C ASP A 338 2.02 -24.52 29.04
N SER A 339 0.73 -24.69 28.74
CA SER A 339 -0.42 -24.09 29.42
C SER A 339 -0.60 -22.58 29.28
N PHE A 340 -1.08 -22.17 28.10
CA PHE A 340 -1.98 -21.02 28.02
C PHE A 340 -3.37 -21.46 28.55
N PRO A 341 -3.97 -20.79 29.56
CA PRO A 341 -5.36 -21.04 29.89
C PRO A 341 -6.22 -20.56 28.73
N ALA A 342 -6.88 -21.49 28.04
CA ALA A 342 -7.88 -21.17 27.03
C ALA A 342 -9.00 -20.33 27.67
N PRO A 343 -9.53 -19.31 26.97
CA PRO A 343 -10.73 -18.62 27.43
C PRO A 343 -11.87 -19.63 27.47
N GLN A 344 -12.46 -19.83 28.65
CA GLN A 344 -13.59 -20.73 28.85
C GLN A 344 -14.78 -20.24 28.01
N THR A 345 -15.07 -20.94 26.92
CA THR A 345 -16.32 -20.81 26.19
C THR A 345 -17.32 -21.81 26.75
N SER A 346 -18.32 -21.30 27.46
CA SER A 346 -19.49 -22.08 27.87
C SER A 346 -20.31 -22.47 26.65
N ASN A 347 -20.27 -23.75 26.30
CA ASN A 347 -21.22 -24.38 25.38
C ASN A 347 -22.63 -24.37 25.99
N GLN A 348 -23.65 -24.03 25.19
CA GLN A 348 -24.89 -24.80 25.13
C GLN A 348 -25.71 -24.50 23.87
N CYS A 349 -26.29 -25.58 23.34
CA CYS A 349 -27.51 -25.71 22.53
C CYS A 349 -27.42 -25.83 20.99
N SER A 350 -27.34 -27.10 20.56
CA SER A 350 -28.34 -27.88 19.79
C SER A 350 -28.72 -27.52 18.33
N SER A 351 -28.25 -28.40 17.44
CA SER A 351 -28.92 -29.15 16.33
C SER A 351 -30.03 -28.51 15.49
N LEU A 352 -29.87 -28.57 14.15
CA LEU A 352 -30.84 -28.86 13.07
C LEU A 352 -30.22 -28.38 11.74
N ALA A 353 -30.38 -28.96 10.55
CA ALA A 353 -30.73 -30.28 10.01
C ALA A 353 -30.29 -30.21 8.53
N GLU A 354 -30.01 -31.37 7.93
CA GLU A 354 -29.64 -31.56 6.52
C GLU A 354 -30.73 -31.05 5.56
N ILE A 355 -30.32 -30.45 4.45
CA ILE A 355 -31.10 -30.39 3.21
C ILE A 355 -30.16 -30.69 2.04
N THR A 356 -30.42 -31.81 1.37
CA THR A 356 -29.88 -32.25 0.08
C THR A 356 -30.81 -31.84 -1.06
N ALA A 357 -30.23 -31.55 -2.23
CA ALA A 357 -30.73 -31.74 -3.61
C ALA A 357 -29.81 -30.89 -4.52
N ASP A 358 -28.94 -31.45 -5.37
CA ASP A 358 -29.23 -32.17 -6.62
C ASP A 358 -30.33 -31.50 -7.46
N GLU A 359 -29.91 -30.72 -8.47
CA GLU A 359 -30.48 -30.62 -9.83
C GLU A 359 -29.94 -29.36 -10.53
N PHE A 360 -29.11 -29.53 -11.57
CA PHE A 360 -29.40 -29.07 -12.94
C PHE A 360 -28.21 -29.36 -13.88
N ALA A 361 -28.33 -30.47 -14.61
CA ALA A 361 -27.61 -30.71 -15.85
C ALA A 361 -28.36 -30.03 -17.01
N GLY A 362 -27.66 -29.34 -17.91
CA GLY A 362 -28.33 -28.64 -19.01
C GLY A 362 -27.46 -28.00 -20.08
N LYS A 363 -26.79 -28.84 -20.89
CA LYS A 363 -26.48 -28.68 -22.33
C LYS A 363 -25.58 -27.54 -22.84
N ALA A 364 -24.47 -28.02 -23.41
CA ALA A 364 -23.63 -27.37 -24.39
C ALA A 364 -24.32 -27.05 -25.72
N THR A 365 -23.86 -25.98 -26.37
CA THR A 365 -23.82 -25.83 -27.84
C THR A 365 -22.46 -25.28 -28.27
N ARG A 366 -22.12 -25.62 -29.51
CA ARG A 366 -20.81 -25.89 -30.07
C ARG A 366 -20.31 -24.72 -30.92
N TRP A 367 -19.00 -24.48 -30.82
CA TRP A 367 -18.01 -23.96 -31.75
C TRP A 367 -18.44 -23.53 -33.17
N LEU A 368 -17.94 -22.35 -33.56
CA LEU A 368 -17.46 -22.04 -34.90
C LEU A 368 -16.15 -21.25 -34.75
N GLU A 369 -15.06 -21.88 -35.17
CA GLU A 369 -13.78 -21.22 -35.47
C GLU A 369 -13.92 -20.47 -36.81
N ASP A 370 -13.14 -19.41 -36.99
CA ASP A 370 -12.49 -19.15 -38.27
C ASP A 370 -11.07 -18.62 -38.03
N PRO A 371 -10.05 -19.05 -38.81
CA PRO A 371 -8.64 -18.86 -38.50
C PRO A 371 -7.98 -17.75 -39.35
N GLY A 372 -6.84 -17.26 -38.85
CA GLY A 372 -5.70 -16.93 -39.70
C GLY A 372 -5.63 -15.52 -40.30
N VAL A 373 -4.95 -14.60 -39.59
CA VAL A 373 -3.99 -13.67 -40.20
C VAL A 373 -2.82 -13.52 -39.23
N GLU A 374 -1.75 -14.28 -39.45
CA GLU A 374 -0.46 -13.97 -38.83
C GLU A 374 0.10 -12.74 -39.54
N HIS A 375 0.05 -11.59 -38.89
CA HIS A 375 0.83 -10.44 -39.31
C HIS A 375 2.30 -10.73 -38.98
N GLU A 376 3.08 -11.07 -40.01
CA GLU A 376 4.54 -11.05 -39.96
C GLU A 376 4.97 -9.61 -39.63
N ALA A 377 5.13 -9.32 -38.33
CA ALA A 377 5.58 -8.04 -37.85
C ALA A 377 7.05 -7.89 -38.25
N VAL A 378 7.30 -7.09 -39.29
CA VAL A 378 8.65 -6.71 -39.72
C VAL A 378 9.33 -6.01 -38.53
N GLN A 379 10.26 -6.71 -37.89
CA GLN A 379 11.08 -6.18 -36.81
C GLN A 379 12.11 -5.22 -37.42
N LEU A 380 11.72 -3.95 -37.58
CA LEU A 380 12.66 -2.89 -37.91
C LEU A 380 13.63 -2.71 -36.76
N SER A 381 14.93 -2.59 -37.06
CA SER A 381 15.93 -2.38 -36.02
C SER A 381 15.80 -0.97 -35.46
N LEU A 382 16.02 -0.81 -34.15
CA LEU A 382 15.89 0.47 -33.45
C LEU A 382 16.78 1.57 -34.07
N GLU A 383 17.94 1.18 -34.60
CA GLU A 383 18.93 2.04 -35.26
C GLU A 383 18.40 2.64 -36.57
N GLU A 384 17.55 1.91 -37.31
CA GLU A 384 16.94 2.38 -38.55
C GLU A 384 15.79 3.38 -38.31
N MET A 385 15.26 3.38 -37.08
CA MET A 385 14.14 4.23 -36.68
C MET A 385 14.57 5.56 -36.04
N ASP A 386 15.83 5.71 -35.65
CA ASP A 386 16.35 6.96 -35.08
C ASP A 386 16.20 8.13 -36.07
N GLY A 387 15.63 9.23 -35.59
CA GLY A 387 15.25 10.39 -36.42
C GLY A 387 13.87 10.30 -37.09
N LYS A 388 13.14 9.19 -36.95
CA LYS A 388 11.78 8.99 -37.51
C LYS A 388 10.71 8.64 -36.47
N LEU A 389 11.03 8.77 -35.18
CA LEU A 389 10.15 8.33 -34.09
C LEU A 389 9.01 9.30 -33.74
N LYS A 390 9.17 10.60 -34.03
CA LYS A 390 8.20 11.60 -33.59
C LYS A 390 6.80 11.35 -34.18
N GLY A 391 5.79 11.29 -33.32
CA GLY A 391 4.39 11.00 -33.66
C GLY A 391 4.09 9.52 -33.88
N ARG A 392 5.07 8.62 -33.73
CA ARG A 392 4.81 7.17 -33.73
C ARG A 392 4.15 6.78 -32.41
N ARG A 393 3.26 5.79 -32.49
CA ARG A 393 2.72 5.13 -31.32
C ARG A 393 3.55 3.89 -31.02
N VAL A 394 3.77 3.68 -29.73
CA VAL A 394 4.43 2.49 -29.21
C VAL A 394 3.54 1.86 -28.16
N VAL A 395 3.57 0.54 -28.10
CA VAL A 395 2.84 -0.23 -27.08
C VAL A 395 3.85 -0.75 -26.07
N VAL A 396 3.56 -0.52 -24.80
CA VAL A 396 4.36 -1.03 -23.69
C VAL A 396 4.22 -2.54 -23.63
N THR A 397 5.34 -3.25 -23.67
CA THR A 397 5.39 -4.72 -23.59
C THR A 397 5.80 -5.22 -22.22
N LYS A 398 6.46 -4.39 -21.41
CA LYS A 398 6.92 -4.71 -20.06
C LYS A 398 6.59 -3.57 -19.11
N ALA A 399 6.22 -3.90 -17.88
CA ALA A 399 6.01 -2.89 -16.85
C ALA A 399 7.31 -2.12 -16.58
N TYR A 400 7.21 -0.81 -16.39
CA TYR A 400 8.32 0.06 -16.06
C TYR A 400 7.87 1.09 -15.03
N PHE A 401 8.63 1.24 -13.95
CA PHE A 401 8.31 2.18 -12.88
C PHE A 401 9.51 3.10 -12.68
N GLY A 402 9.35 4.35 -13.08
CA GLY A 402 10.37 5.38 -12.86
C GLY A 402 10.47 5.76 -11.39
N GLU A 403 11.62 6.26 -10.97
CA GLU A 403 11.76 6.84 -9.63
C GLU A 403 10.84 8.06 -9.49
N THR A 404 10.15 8.18 -8.36
CA THR A 404 9.15 9.24 -8.17
C THR A 404 9.80 10.63 -8.32
N GLY A 405 9.33 11.43 -9.29
CA GLY A 405 9.82 12.80 -9.54
C GLY A 405 11.01 12.92 -10.50
N SER A 406 11.44 11.82 -11.14
CA SER A 406 12.61 11.81 -12.04
C SER A 406 12.30 12.13 -13.52
N GLY A 407 11.03 12.39 -13.86
CA GLY A 407 10.61 12.72 -15.24
C GLY A 407 10.38 11.49 -16.14
N TYR A 408 10.32 10.29 -15.56
CA TYR A 408 10.02 9.04 -16.25
C TYR A 408 8.55 8.65 -16.10
N LEU A 409 8.00 7.95 -17.10
CA LEU A 409 6.64 7.42 -17.05
C LEU A 409 6.57 6.15 -16.21
N ASN A 410 5.46 5.98 -15.49
CA ASN A 410 5.06 4.69 -14.92
C ASN A 410 4.18 3.99 -15.94
N LEU A 411 4.61 2.83 -16.42
CA LEU A 411 4.05 2.14 -17.57
C LEU A 411 3.65 0.71 -17.19
N GLN A 412 2.50 0.28 -17.69
CA GLN A 412 1.99 -1.09 -17.63
C GLN A 412 1.98 -1.74 -19.02
N PRO A 413 2.13 -3.07 -19.13
CA PRO A 413 1.97 -3.75 -20.41
C PRO A 413 0.60 -3.46 -21.03
N GLY A 414 0.60 -3.06 -22.30
CA GLY A 414 -0.60 -2.65 -23.05
C GLY A 414 -0.81 -1.14 -23.12
N ASP A 415 -0.13 -0.35 -22.30
CA ASP A 415 -0.17 1.11 -22.38
C ASP A 415 0.30 1.58 -23.76
N GLN A 416 -0.37 2.58 -24.32
CA GLN A 416 0.02 3.22 -25.57
C GLN A 416 0.71 4.54 -25.29
N VAL A 417 1.84 4.80 -25.94
CA VAL A 417 2.59 6.05 -25.78
C VAL A 417 2.83 6.66 -27.16
N GLU A 418 2.54 7.95 -27.32
CA GLU A 418 2.94 8.73 -28.51
C GLU A 418 4.31 9.34 -28.29
N VAL A 419 5.26 9.05 -29.17
CA VAL A 419 6.64 9.54 -29.03
C VAL A 419 6.72 11.00 -29.47
N MET A 420 7.25 11.87 -28.62
CA MET A 420 7.24 13.33 -28.82
C MET A 420 8.50 13.86 -29.51
N TYR A 421 9.62 13.13 -29.43
CA TYR A 421 10.89 13.48 -30.06
C TYR A 421 11.36 12.43 -31.05
N ALA A 422 12.09 12.85 -32.08
CA ALA A 422 12.51 11.96 -33.16
C ALA A 422 13.73 11.10 -32.80
N THR A 423 14.51 11.53 -31.82
CA THR A 423 15.81 10.96 -31.44
C THR A 423 15.70 10.06 -30.22
N ILE A 424 16.44 8.96 -30.23
CA ILE A 424 16.65 8.12 -29.05
C ILE A 424 17.77 8.73 -28.21
N GLU A 425 17.51 8.99 -26.93
CA GLU A 425 18.53 9.42 -25.99
C GLU A 425 19.40 8.22 -25.63
N ALA A 426 20.72 8.36 -25.84
CA ALA A 426 21.68 7.34 -25.48
C ALA A 426 21.64 7.11 -23.96
N PRO A 427 21.78 5.85 -23.51
CA PRO A 427 21.79 5.55 -22.10
C PRO A 427 22.97 6.21 -21.39
N GLY A 428 22.79 6.49 -20.10
CA GLY A 428 23.91 6.83 -19.24
C GLY A 428 24.94 5.69 -19.15
N PRO A 429 26.18 5.97 -18.73
CA PRO A 429 27.24 4.96 -18.67
C PRO A 429 26.92 3.77 -17.75
N ASP A 430 26.04 3.97 -16.76
CA ASP A 430 25.63 2.95 -15.79
C ASP A 430 24.19 2.46 -16.02
N ASP A 431 23.56 2.87 -17.13
CA ASP A 431 22.18 2.54 -17.39
C ASP A 431 22.02 1.12 -17.95
N ARG A 432 20.94 0.45 -17.56
CA ARG A 432 20.63 -0.93 -17.98
C ARG A 432 19.82 -0.98 -19.27
N HIS A 433 19.20 0.14 -19.64
CA HIS A 433 18.39 0.25 -20.83
C HIS A 433 19.25 0.66 -22.03
N SER A 434 18.85 0.24 -23.23
CA SER A 434 19.59 0.53 -24.46
C SER A 434 19.46 1.98 -24.95
N GLY A 435 18.52 2.74 -24.37
CA GLY A 435 18.23 4.12 -24.70
C GLY A 435 16.80 4.48 -24.32
N TYR A 436 16.50 5.79 -24.38
CA TYR A 436 15.23 6.34 -23.94
C TYR A 436 14.56 7.15 -25.04
N VAL A 437 13.24 7.14 -25.02
CA VAL A 437 12.42 8.05 -25.82
C VAL A 437 11.50 8.83 -24.90
N TYR A 438 11.23 10.08 -25.25
CA TYR A 438 10.27 10.91 -24.51
C TYR A 438 8.91 10.80 -25.18
N GLY A 439 7.88 10.50 -24.40
CA GLY A 439 6.55 10.24 -24.92
C GLY A 439 5.43 10.75 -24.03
N GLN A 440 4.24 10.74 -24.60
CA GLN A 440 2.98 11.05 -23.96
C GLN A 440 2.17 9.77 -23.81
N LEU A 441 1.80 9.43 -22.58
CA LEU A 441 0.94 8.28 -22.31
C LEU A 441 -0.47 8.57 -22.85
N LEU A 442 -0.90 7.79 -23.85
CA LEU A 442 -2.22 7.83 -24.46
C LEU A 442 -3.20 6.95 -23.68
N SER A 443 -3.41 7.28 -22.40
CA SER A 443 -4.40 6.60 -21.58
C SER A 443 -5.71 7.38 -21.59
N ALA A 444 -6.83 6.66 -21.63
CA ALA A 444 -8.16 7.26 -21.54
C ALA A 444 -8.45 7.86 -20.15
N THR A 445 -7.68 7.49 -19.13
CA THR A 445 -7.97 7.81 -17.72
C THR A 445 -6.89 8.62 -17.02
N SER A 446 -5.62 8.46 -17.42
CA SER A 446 -4.51 9.27 -16.92
C SER A 446 -4.18 10.30 -17.99
N GLY A 447 -4.70 11.53 -17.83
CA GLY A 447 -4.50 12.62 -18.78
C GLY A 447 -3.02 12.84 -19.14
N ASP A 448 -2.78 13.44 -20.31
CA ASP A 448 -1.52 13.83 -20.96
C ASP A 448 -0.23 13.79 -20.10
N THR A 449 0.14 12.59 -19.64
CA THR A 449 1.30 12.42 -18.77
C THR A 449 2.50 12.26 -19.69
N LEU A 450 3.43 13.19 -19.58
CA LEU A 450 4.66 13.23 -20.36
C LEU A 450 5.82 12.68 -19.54
N GLY A 451 6.71 11.93 -20.18
CA GLY A 451 7.92 11.46 -19.52
C GLY A 451 8.79 10.59 -20.41
N TRP A 452 9.97 10.27 -19.88
CA TRP A 452 10.91 9.34 -20.49
C TRP A 452 10.48 7.89 -20.28
N LEU A 453 10.73 7.06 -21.29
CA LEU A 453 10.52 5.62 -21.24
C LEU A 453 11.66 4.86 -21.94
N PRO A 454 12.05 3.69 -21.42
CA PRO A 454 13.06 2.87 -22.07
C PRO A 454 12.59 2.31 -23.41
N THR A 455 13.51 2.20 -24.36
CA THR A 455 13.22 1.65 -25.69
C THR A 455 13.00 0.14 -25.70
N ASP A 456 13.56 -0.59 -24.73
CA ASP A 456 13.47 -2.05 -24.59
C ASP A 456 12.22 -2.53 -23.85
N VAL A 457 11.40 -1.60 -23.33
CA VAL A 457 10.10 -1.92 -22.72
C VAL A 457 8.92 -1.66 -23.65
N VAL A 458 9.16 -1.14 -24.85
CA VAL A 458 8.12 -0.83 -25.84
C VAL A 458 8.33 -1.54 -27.18
N ARG A 459 7.23 -1.73 -27.91
CA ARG A 459 7.23 -2.20 -29.29
C ARG A 459 6.63 -1.10 -30.17
N PHE A 460 7.36 -0.74 -31.22
CA PHE A 460 6.87 0.22 -32.22
C PHE A 460 5.81 -0.43 -33.11
N GLU A 461 4.70 0.27 -33.33
CA GLU A 461 3.66 -0.12 -34.30
C GLU A 461 3.91 0.40 -35.71
#